data_AF-A0A1Q3ECV1-F1
#
_entry.id   AF-A0A1Q3ECV1-F1
#
_cell.length_a   1.000
_cell.length_b   1.000
_cell.length_c   1.000
_cell.angle_alpha   90.00
_cell.angle_beta   90.00
_cell.angle_gamma   90.00
#
_symmetry.space_group_name_H-M   'P 1'
#
loop_
_entity.id
_entity.type
_entity.pdbx_description
1 polymer ?
#
loop_
_entity_poly.entity_id
_entity_poly.type
_entity_poly.pdbx_seq_one_letter_code
_entity_poly.pdbx_strand_id
1 'polypeptide(L)'
;MYFHVSNQDLFLDLARTLTALNILFGDLGKLYDNPPPLNPLLPVQHVYPYPRGFKRRDDEVASFTYLQRVDPVRLVFEIETEEKEILYVKYTQQYGAEAHWKAHKFGIAPELVAYDDTLPGGWKMVVMKPIPKGYVETDNIKHGSEEQGKVRA
;
A
#
# COMPACT_ATOMS: atom_id res chain seq x y z
N MET A 1 -32.04 40.89 -2.05
CA MET A 1 -31.69 39.48 -1.76
C MET A 1 -32.37 39.12 -0.44
N TYR A 2 -33.47 38.38 -0.47
CA TYR A 2 -34.15 37.92 0.74
C TYR A 2 -33.56 36.57 1.14
N PHE A 3 -32.86 36.53 2.26
CA PHE A 3 -32.44 35.28 2.88
C PHE A 3 -33.61 34.77 3.74
N HIS A 4 -34.08 33.57 3.44
CA HIS A 4 -35.14 32.93 4.22
C HIS A 4 -34.59 32.58 5.62
N VAL A 5 -35.36 32.87 6.68
CA VAL A 5 -34.95 32.70 8.09
C VAL A 5 -34.52 31.24 8.40
N SER A 6 -35.08 30.28 7.67
CA SER A 6 -34.71 28.85 7.72
C SER A 6 -33.29 28.52 7.29
N ASN A 7 -32.54 29.47 6.72
CA ASN A 7 -31.15 29.27 6.30
C ASN A 7 -30.14 29.69 7.38
N GLN A 8 -30.58 30.43 8.41
CA GLN A 8 -29.69 30.91 9.47
C GLN A 8 -29.14 29.76 10.31
N ASP A 9 -29.99 28.79 10.66
CA ASP A 9 -29.57 27.61 11.43
C ASP A 9 -28.59 26.74 10.62
N LEU A 10 -28.83 26.57 9.32
CA LEU A 10 -27.92 25.84 8.42
C LEU A 10 -26.54 26.50 8.35
N PHE A 11 -26.49 27.83 8.18
CA PHE A 11 -25.22 28.56 8.16
C PHE A 11 -24.51 28.53 9.51
N LEU A 12 -25.26 28.56 10.61
CA LEU A 12 -24.71 28.46 11.95
C LEU A 12 -24.12 27.07 12.20
N ASP A 13 -24.79 26.00 11.77
CA ASP A 13 -24.29 24.63 11.89
C ASP A 13 -23.09 24.39 10.97
N LEU A 14 -23.06 24.96 9.77
CA LEU A 14 -21.88 24.96 8.92
C LEU A 14 -20.70 25.69 9.58
N ALA A 15 -20.94 26.88 10.16
CA ALA A 15 -19.90 27.62 10.85
C ALA A 15 -19.34 26.85 12.06
N ARG A 16 -20.21 26.19 12.83
CA ARG A 16 -19.81 25.32 13.95
C ARG A 16 -18.99 24.13 13.49
N THR A 17 -19.42 23.45 12.43
CA THR A 17 -18.69 22.27 11.90
C THR A 17 -17.32 22.66 11.36
N LEU A 18 -17.21 23.76 10.60
CA LEU A 18 -15.92 24.27 10.11
C LEU A 18 -15.00 24.71 11.25
N THR A 19 -15.56 25.35 12.29
CA THR A 19 -14.80 25.76 13.48
C THR A 19 -14.28 24.54 14.25
N ALA A 20 -15.15 23.55 14.48
CA ALA A 20 -14.77 22.30 15.14
C ALA A 20 -13.69 21.56 14.33
N LEU A 21 -13.82 21.54 13.00
CA LEU A 21 -12.82 20.95 12.11
C LEU A 21 -11.47 21.69 12.17
N ASN A 22 -11.49 23.03 12.21
CA ASN A 22 -10.27 23.83 12.33
C ASN A 22 -9.57 23.61 13.68
N ILE A 23 -10.33 23.55 14.78
CA ILE A 23 -9.80 23.19 16.11
C ILE A 23 -9.20 21.79 16.07
N LEU A 24 -9.91 20.82 15.48
CA LEU A 24 -9.45 19.45 15.35
C LEU A 24 -8.14 19.36 14.57
N PHE A 25 -7.98 20.10 13.46
CA PHE A 25 -6.71 20.15 12.75
C PHE A 25 -5.58 20.81 13.55
N GLY A 26 -5.89 21.86 14.31
CA GLY A 26 -4.92 22.50 15.20
C GLY A 26 -4.45 21.56 16.32
N ASP A 27 -5.37 20.83 16.94
CA ASP A 27 -5.06 19.86 17.99
C ASP A 27 -4.33 18.64 17.45
N LEU A 28 -4.69 18.20 16.24
CA LEU A 28 -3.97 17.16 15.52
C LEU A 28 -2.52 17.58 15.21
N GLY A 29 -2.30 18.83 14.81
CA GLY A 29 -0.95 19.39 14.62
C GLY A 29 -0.10 19.29 15.89
N LYS A 30 -0.64 19.74 17.04
CA LYS A 30 0.05 19.65 18.33
C LYS A 30 0.39 18.21 18.73
N LEU A 31 -0.50 17.26 18.42
CA LEU A 31 -0.27 15.83 18.66
C LEU A 31 0.92 15.32 17.85
N TYR A 32 1.06 15.74 16.59
CA TYR A 32 2.18 15.33 15.75
C TYR A 32 3.49 16.05 16.09
N ASP A 33 3.44 17.26 16.65
CA ASP A 33 4.62 17.98 17.14
C ASP A 33 5.26 17.28 18.36
N ASN A 34 4.43 16.69 19.23
CA ASN A 34 4.87 15.94 20.41
C ASN A 34 4.05 14.65 20.54
N PRO A 35 4.38 13.60 19.76
CA PRO A 35 3.62 12.37 19.79
C PRO A 35 3.71 11.74 21.18
N PRO A 36 2.59 11.20 21.71
CA PRO A 36 2.63 10.46 22.96
C PRO A 36 3.62 9.31 22.84
N PRO A 37 4.29 8.92 23.95
CA PRO A 37 5.21 7.80 23.93
C PRO A 37 4.47 6.56 23.42
N LEU A 38 5.13 5.81 22.53
CA LEU A 38 4.61 4.57 21.94
C LEU A 38 4.05 3.70 23.06
N ASN A 39 2.73 3.50 23.07
CA ASN A 39 2.12 2.53 23.97
C ASN A 39 2.53 1.14 23.46
N PRO A 40 3.29 0.34 24.23
CA PRO A 40 3.71 -0.99 23.79
C PRO A 40 2.52 -1.94 23.54
N LEU A 41 1.33 -1.62 24.08
CA LEU A 41 0.09 -2.36 23.86
C LEU A 41 -0.67 -1.91 22.59
N LEU A 42 -0.40 -0.71 22.09
CA LEU A 42 -1.01 -0.13 20.90
C LEU A 42 0.07 0.64 20.13
N PRO A 43 0.98 -0.05 19.41
CA PRO A 43 1.98 0.63 18.59
C PRO A 43 1.24 1.39 17.49
N VAL A 44 1.07 2.70 17.69
CA VAL A 44 0.57 3.58 16.64
C VAL A 44 1.67 3.63 15.59
N GLN A 45 1.44 2.95 14.48
CA GLN A 45 2.44 2.77 13.44
C GLN A 45 2.34 3.93 12.44
N HIS A 46 3.23 4.91 12.58
CA HIS A 46 3.29 6.08 11.67
C HIS A 46 4.11 5.79 10.41
N VAL A 47 4.95 4.74 10.45
CA VAL A 47 5.97 4.47 9.42
C VAL A 47 5.44 3.57 8.31
N TYR A 48 4.41 2.76 8.61
CA TYR A 48 3.88 1.75 7.70
C TYR A 48 2.36 1.87 7.55
N PRO A 49 1.79 1.35 6.45
CA PRO A 49 0.35 1.32 6.25
C PRO A 49 -0.40 0.57 7.36
N TYR A 50 -1.65 0.98 7.62
CA TYR A 50 -2.48 0.41 8.67
C TYR A 50 -2.81 -1.09 8.54
N PRO A 51 -2.96 -1.69 7.33
CA PRO A 51 -3.30 -3.11 7.24
C PRO A 51 -2.14 -3.96 7.77
N ARG A 52 -2.46 -4.92 8.65
CA ARG A 52 -1.50 -5.86 9.28
C ARG A 52 -1.91 -7.32 9.09
N GLY A 53 -2.80 -7.56 8.16
CA GLY A 53 -3.22 -8.90 7.80
C GLY A 53 -3.83 -8.93 6.41
N PHE A 54 -3.87 -10.12 5.83
CA PHE A 54 -4.50 -10.38 4.55
C PHE A 54 -5.25 -11.71 4.60
N LYS A 55 -6.24 -11.87 3.73
CA LYS A 55 -6.93 -13.14 3.57
C LYS A 55 -6.14 -14.04 2.64
N ARG A 56 -5.82 -15.26 3.11
CA ARG A 56 -5.33 -16.35 2.26
C ARG A 56 -6.47 -16.88 1.39
N ARG A 57 -6.12 -17.73 0.43
CA ARG A 57 -7.06 -18.33 -0.53
C ARG A 57 -8.20 -19.12 0.14
N ASP A 58 -7.99 -19.59 1.37
CA ASP A 58 -8.96 -20.36 2.15
C ASP A 58 -9.77 -19.50 3.16
N ASP A 59 -9.85 -18.18 2.93
CA ASP A 59 -10.48 -17.19 3.83
C ASP A 59 -9.84 -17.06 5.23
N GLU A 60 -8.75 -17.78 5.48
CA GLU A 60 -7.94 -17.63 6.69
C GLU A 60 -7.23 -16.26 6.69
N VAL A 61 -7.36 -15.52 7.79
CA VAL A 61 -6.68 -14.22 7.95
C VAL A 61 -5.29 -14.47 8.50
N ALA A 62 -4.28 -14.19 7.69
CA ALA A 62 -2.88 -14.20 8.11
C ALA A 62 -2.47 -12.81 8.57
N SER A 63 -2.03 -12.69 9.83
CA SER A 63 -1.43 -11.47 10.37
C SER A 63 0.05 -11.38 10.02
N PHE A 64 0.58 -10.17 9.96
CA PHE A 64 1.99 -9.91 9.69
C PHE A 64 2.51 -8.65 10.38
N THR A 65 3.84 -8.61 10.51
CA THR A 65 4.58 -7.43 10.99
C THR A 65 5.43 -6.87 9.86
N TYR A 66 5.46 -5.54 9.72
CA TYR A 66 6.34 -4.86 8.78
C TYR A 66 7.78 -4.87 9.27
N LEU A 67 8.71 -5.27 8.41
CA LEU A 67 10.15 -5.24 8.69
C LEU A 67 10.79 -3.97 8.17
N GLN A 68 10.63 -3.70 6.87
CA GLN A 68 11.21 -2.54 6.21
C GLN A 68 10.50 -2.16 4.91
N ARG A 69 10.72 -0.92 4.46
CA ARG A 69 10.34 -0.49 3.12
C ARG A 69 11.47 -0.85 2.14
N VAL A 70 11.11 -1.51 1.06
CA VAL A 70 12.07 -2.11 0.12
C VAL A 70 12.38 -1.16 -1.04
N ASP A 71 11.39 -0.36 -1.44
CA ASP A 71 11.49 0.58 -2.56
C ASP A 71 11.19 2.00 -2.07
N PRO A 72 12.05 3.00 -2.33
CA PRO A 72 11.84 4.38 -1.88
C PRO A 72 10.71 5.10 -2.64
N VAL A 73 10.39 4.67 -3.87
CA VAL A 73 9.38 5.27 -4.74
C VAL A 73 8.07 4.53 -4.64
N ARG A 74 8.10 3.20 -4.77
CA ARG A 74 6.92 2.33 -4.71
C ARG A 74 6.57 2.01 -3.26
N LEU A 75 5.29 1.77 -2.99
CA LEU A 75 4.81 1.35 -1.67
C LEU A 75 4.95 -0.17 -1.54
N VAL A 76 6.19 -0.64 -1.49
CA VAL A 76 6.54 -2.07 -1.34
C VAL A 76 7.29 -2.26 -0.03
N PHE A 77 6.82 -3.21 0.75
CA PHE A 77 7.32 -3.47 2.09
C PHE A 77 7.60 -4.95 2.28
N GLU A 78 8.66 -5.25 3.00
CA GLU A 78 8.98 -6.58 3.49
C GLU A 78 8.22 -6.82 4.78
N ILE A 79 7.58 -7.99 4.88
CA ILE A 79 6.75 -8.38 6.02
C ILE A 79 7.14 -9.79 6.50
N GLU A 80 6.94 -10.03 7.78
CA GLU A 80 7.04 -11.35 8.40
C GLU A 80 5.67 -11.77 8.91
N THR A 81 5.19 -12.94 8.49
CA THR A 81 3.94 -13.53 9.01
C THR A 81 4.14 -14.15 10.39
N GLU A 82 3.06 -14.46 11.10
CA GLU A 82 3.14 -15.20 12.37
C GLU A 82 3.82 -16.59 12.22
N GLU A 83 3.72 -17.19 11.03
CA GLU A 83 4.38 -18.45 10.66
C GLU A 83 5.89 -18.27 10.36
N LYS A 84 6.44 -17.06 10.52
CA LYS A 84 7.82 -16.68 10.17
C LYS A 84 8.13 -16.80 8.68
N GLU A 85 7.12 -16.64 7.83
CA GLU A 85 7.30 -16.55 6.38
C GLU A 85 7.61 -15.09 6.00
N ILE A 86 8.69 -14.89 5.23
CA ILE A 86 9.03 -13.59 4.67
C ILE A 86 8.30 -13.40 3.35
N LEU A 87 7.47 -12.36 3.29
CA LEU A 87 6.69 -11.98 2.12
C LEU A 87 6.87 -10.51 1.80
N TYR A 88 6.39 -10.11 0.63
CA TYR A 88 6.38 -8.71 0.19
C TYR A 88 4.95 -8.26 0.00
N VAL A 89 4.60 -7.12 0.61
CA VAL A 89 3.31 -6.46 0.42
C VAL A 89 3.50 -5.19 -0.40
N LYS A 90 2.69 -5.04 -1.45
CA LYS A 90 2.64 -3.86 -2.30
C LYS A 90 1.27 -3.21 -2.20
N TYR A 91 1.27 -1.90 -1.99
CA TYR A 91 0.07 -1.06 -2.04
C TYR A 91 0.06 -0.26 -3.34
N THR A 92 -1.05 -0.36 -4.08
CA THR A 92 -1.21 0.37 -5.35
C THR A 92 -2.68 0.55 -5.68
N GLN A 93 -3.02 1.57 -6.47
CA GLN A 93 -4.39 1.75 -6.96
C GLN A 93 -4.68 0.91 -8.22
N GLN A 94 -3.64 0.55 -8.97
CA GLN A 94 -3.76 -0.20 -10.22
C GLN A 94 -2.88 -1.45 -10.18
N TYR A 95 -3.53 -2.60 -10.35
CA TYR A 95 -2.85 -3.88 -10.38
C TYR A 95 -3.64 -4.90 -11.19
N GLY A 96 -2.94 -5.62 -12.08
CA GLY A 96 -3.50 -6.72 -12.85
C GLY A 96 -3.19 -8.05 -12.21
N ALA A 97 -3.98 -8.48 -11.22
CA ALA A 97 -3.77 -9.75 -10.53
C ALA A 97 -3.82 -10.95 -11.50
N GLU A 98 -4.75 -10.95 -12.46
CA GLU A 98 -4.85 -11.99 -13.49
C GLU A 98 -3.60 -12.07 -14.38
N ALA A 99 -3.10 -10.91 -14.81
CA ALA A 99 -1.87 -10.85 -15.60
C ALA A 99 -0.67 -11.36 -14.79
N HIS A 100 -0.61 -11.03 -13.50
CA HIS A 100 0.43 -11.51 -12.59
C HIS A 100 0.38 -13.02 -12.41
N TRP A 101 -0.79 -13.62 -12.15
CA TRP A 101 -0.92 -15.08 -12.03
C TRP A 101 -0.51 -15.80 -13.31
N LYS A 102 -0.85 -15.25 -14.48
CA LYS A 102 -0.38 -15.79 -15.76
C LYS A 102 1.13 -15.66 -15.88
N ALA A 103 1.71 -14.50 -15.59
CA ALA A 103 3.15 -14.28 -15.62
C ALA A 103 3.92 -15.23 -14.68
N HIS A 104 3.37 -15.51 -13.50
CA HIS A 104 3.93 -16.49 -12.57
C HIS A 104 3.98 -17.90 -13.16
N LYS A 105 2.92 -18.34 -13.87
CA LYS A 105 2.92 -19.64 -14.56
C LYS A 105 4.02 -19.77 -15.63
N PHE A 106 4.46 -18.64 -16.20
CA PHE A 106 5.58 -18.58 -17.14
C PHE A 106 6.94 -18.34 -16.47
N GLY A 107 7.00 -18.30 -15.14
CA GLY A 107 8.23 -18.03 -14.39
C GLY A 107 8.73 -16.59 -14.48
N ILE A 108 7.90 -15.67 -14.95
CA ILE A 108 8.27 -14.25 -15.15
C ILE A 108 8.07 -13.44 -13.87
N ALA A 109 7.05 -13.80 -13.07
CA ALA A 109 6.68 -13.08 -11.86
C ALA A 109 6.75 -13.98 -10.62
N PRO A 110 7.05 -13.42 -9.43
CA PRO A 110 6.96 -14.15 -8.18
C PRO A 110 5.55 -14.64 -7.92
N GLU A 111 5.41 -15.65 -7.06
CA GLU A 111 4.09 -16.16 -6.69
C GLU A 111 3.26 -15.08 -5.99
N LEU A 112 2.02 -14.87 -6.47
CA LEU A 112 1.04 -14.00 -5.83
C LEU A 112 0.23 -14.79 -4.81
N VAL A 113 0.51 -14.54 -3.53
CA VAL A 113 -0.08 -15.23 -2.38
C VAL A 113 -1.50 -14.73 -2.12
N ALA A 114 -1.69 -13.42 -2.12
CA ALA A 114 -2.99 -12.79 -1.88
C ALA A 114 -3.15 -11.49 -2.67
N TYR A 115 -4.41 -11.17 -2.94
CA TYR A 115 -4.83 -9.92 -3.57
C TYR A 115 -6.12 -9.47 -2.91
N ASP A 116 -6.13 -8.23 -2.42
CA ASP A 116 -7.29 -7.60 -1.80
C ASP A 116 -7.53 -6.24 -2.46
N ASP A 117 -8.71 -6.06 -3.05
CA ASP A 117 -9.17 -4.85 -3.71
C ASP A 117 -10.30 -4.13 -2.95
N THR A 118 -10.54 -4.54 -1.69
CA THR A 118 -11.60 -3.99 -0.84
C THR A 118 -11.11 -2.82 0.02
N LEU A 119 -9.84 -2.44 -0.08
CA LEU A 119 -9.31 -1.32 0.70
C LEU A 119 -9.94 0.02 0.30
N PRO A 120 -10.20 0.92 1.28
CA PRO A 120 -10.75 2.24 1.00
C PRO A 120 -9.88 3.06 0.02
N GLY A 121 -10.52 3.96 -0.72
CA GLY A 121 -9.81 4.89 -1.62
C GLY A 121 -9.25 4.24 -2.89
N GLY A 122 -9.79 3.07 -3.28
CA GLY A 122 -9.35 2.33 -4.46
C GLY A 122 -7.96 1.72 -4.32
N TRP A 123 -7.43 1.64 -3.10
CA TRP A 123 -6.19 0.97 -2.82
C TRP A 123 -6.35 -0.54 -2.95
N LYS A 124 -5.26 -1.20 -3.33
CA LYS A 124 -5.17 -2.64 -3.46
C LYS A 124 -3.96 -3.10 -2.68
N MET A 125 -4.12 -4.19 -1.94
CA MET A 125 -3.04 -4.88 -1.25
C MET A 125 -2.68 -6.12 -2.05
N VAL A 126 -1.41 -6.23 -2.38
CA VAL A 126 -0.85 -7.31 -3.19
C VAL A 126 0.22 -7.98 -2.36
N VAL A 127 0.03 -9.25 -2.00
CA VAL A 127 0.99 -10.01 -1.21
C VAL A 127 1.65 -11.06 -2.10
N MET A 128 2.97 -11.03 -2.19
CA MET A 128 3.75 -11.89 -3.07
C MET A 128 4.95 -12.49 -2.35
N LYS A 129 5.44 -13.63 -2.85
CA LYS A 129 6.67 -14.24 -2.38
C LYS A 129 7.90 -13.40 -2.75
N PRO A 130 9.03 -13.56 -2.03
CA PRO A 130 10.28 -12.92 -2.38
C PRO A 130 10.69 -13.19 -3.82
N ILE A 131 11.24 -12.16 -4.45
CA ILE A 131 11.85 -12.30 -5.77
C ILE A 131 13.13 -13.14 -5.63
N PRO A 132 13.36 -14.18 -6.46
CA PRO A 132 14.56 -14.98 -6.41
C PRO A 132 15.83 -14.13 -6.56
N LYS A 133 16.90 -14.50 -5.84
CA LYS A 133 18.23 -13.89 -6.03
C LYS A 133 18.68 -14.12 -7.48
N GLY A 134 18.86 -13.03 -8.22
CA GLY A 134 19.23 -13.05 -9.65
C GLY A 134 18.17 -12.53 -10.62
N TYR A 135 17.02 -12.07 -10.13
CA TYR A 135 16.04 -11.38 -10.98
C TYR A 135 16.62 -10.06 -11.54
N VAL A 136 16.55 -9.91 -12.85
CA VAL A 136 16.91 -8.68 -13.55
C VAL A 136 15.61 -8.03 -13.98
N GLU A 137 15.36 -6.81 -13.48
CA GLU A 137 14.23 -6.02 -13.96
C GLU A 137 14.34 -5.85 -15.48
N THR A 138 13.22 -5.95 -16.19
CA THR A 138 13.19 -5.77 -17.65
C THR A 138 13.80 -4.43 -18.08
N ASP A 139 13.61 -3.41 -17.25
CA ASP A 139 14.11 -2.05 -17.48
C ASP A 139 15.63 -1.95 -17.30
N ASN A 140 16.25 -2.93 -16.63
CA ASN A 140 17.70 -3.07 -16.43
C ASN A 140 18.36 -4.03 -17.44
N ILE A 141 17.60 -4.64 -18.35
CA ILE A 141 18.19 -5.35 -19.48
C ILE A 141 18.80 -4.29 -20.38
N LYS A 142 20.13 -4.10 -20.27
CA LYS A 142 20.88 -3.32 -21.26
C LYS A 142 20.56 -3.94 -22.62
N HIS A 143 19.89 -3.19 -23.49
CA HIS A 143 19.76 -3.58 -24.89
C HIS A 143 21.17 -3.86 -25.40
N GLY A 144 21.45 -5.15 -25.63
CA GLY A 144 22.70 -5.57 -26.24
C GLY A 144 22.84 -4.82 -27.55
N SER A 145 23.96 -4.12 -27.68
CA SER A 145 24.49 -3.61 -28.93
C SER A 145 24.28 -4.62 -30.05
N GLU A 146 23.78 -4.12 -31.18
CA GLU A 146 23.66 -4.83 -32.45
C GLU A 146 24.86 -5.74 -32.73
N GLU A 147 24.72 -7.05 -32.52
CA GLU A 147 25.56 -8.01 -33.22
C GLU A 147 24.97 -8.19 -34.62
N GLN A 148 25.68 -7.62 -35.59
CA GLN A 148 25.45 -7.78 -37.01
C GLN A 148 25.54 -9.27 -37.39
N GLY A 149 24.39 -9.96 -37.40
CA GLY A 149 24.22 -11.24 -38.06
C GLY A 149 24.20 -11.06 -39.57
N LYS A 150 25.39 -11.03 -40.20
CA LYS A 150 25.55 -11.12 -41.65
C LYS A 150 25.18 -12.53 -42.11
N VAL A 151 23.94 -12.71 -42.57
CA VAL A 151 23.53 -13.92 -43.28
C VAL A 151 24.24 -13.92 -44.64
N ARG A 152 25.18 -14.85 -44.83
CA ARG A 152 25.69 -15.21 -46.16
C ARG A 152 24.95 -16.46 -46.61
N ALA A 153 24.21 -16.32 -47.71
CA ALA A 153 23.87 -17.43 -48.60
C ALA A 153 25.12 -17.88 -49.37
#